data_AF-A0A4U0S4J4-F1
#
_entry.id   AF-A0A4U0S4J4-F1
#
_cell.length_a   1.000
_cell.length_b   1.000
_cell.length_c   1.000
_cell.angle_alpha   90.00
_cell.angle_beta   90.00
_cell.angle_gamma   90.00
#
_symmetry.space_group_name_H-M   'P 1'
#
loop_
_entity.id
_entity.type
_entity.pdbx_description
1 polymer ?
#
loop_
_entity_poly.entity_id
_entity_poly.type
_entity_poly.pdbx_seq_one_letter_code
_entity_poly.pdbx_strand_id
1 'polypeptide(L)'
;MDCIRQQADGTTTFPQKAKTCQYNIIGLIQTEHLTERGVNGRSRFIVGVGSGGNWDAVEKAWNAGDLTPDDLEDLFLVHVVVEDISGDDTDTWGFPGDDYTIVATPFS
;
A
#
# COMPACT_ATOMS: atom_id res chain seq x y z
N MET A 1 -8.18 1.37 0.79
CA MET A 1 -8.01 0.56 2.02
C MET A 1 -9.11 -0.48 2.30
N ASP A 2 -10.16 -0.55 1.48
CA ASP A 2 -11.36 -1.34 1.80
C ASP A 2 -11.13 -2.84 1.99
N CYS A 3 -10.14 -3.47 1.37
CA CYS A 3 -9.89 -4.91 1.63
C CYS A 3 -9.40 -5.14 3.08
N ILE A 4 -8.54 -4.27 3.64
CA ILE A 4 -8.10 -4.38 5.03
C ILE A 4 -9.29 -4.14 5.97
N ARG A 5 -10.11 -3.12 5.69
CA ARG A 5 -11.25 -2.74 6.53
C ARG A 5 -12.44 -3.71 6.42
N GLN A 6 -12.75 -4.24 5.23
CA GLN A 6 -13.82 -5.21 5.03
C GLN A 6 -13.47 -6.59 5.60
N GLN A 7 -12.19 -6.97 5.61
CA GLN A 7 -11.76 -8.22 6.22
C GLN A 7 -11.62 -8.11 7.74
N ALA A 8 -11.69 -6.91 8.31
CA ALA A 8 -11.55 -6.68 9.73
C ALA A 8 -12.70 -7.28 10.56
N ASP A 9 -13.88 -7.55 9.98
CA ASP A 9 -15.04 -8.27 10.56
C ASP A 9 -15.27 -8.09 12.09
N GLY A 10 -15.04 -6.88 12.62
CA GLY A 10 -15.19 -6.59 14.05
C GLY A 10 -14.20 -7.32 14.98
N THR A 11 -13.12 -7.87 14.44
CA THR A 11 -12.07 -8.57 15.20
C THR A 11 -10.99 -7.59 15.68
N THR A 12 -10.48 -7.80 16.89
CA THR A 12 -9.38 -7.00 17.47
C THR A 12 -8.00 -7.42 16.93
N THR A 13 -7.96 -8.35 15.98
CA THR A 13 -6.74 -8.94 15.43
C THR A 13 -6.65 -8.65 13.94
N PHE A 14 -5.45 -8.42 13.43
CA PHE A 14 -5.24 -8.08 12.03
C PHE A 14 -5.79 -9.17 11.08
N PRO A 15 -6.55 -8.79 10.04
CA PRO A 15 -7.13 -9.75 9.11
C PRO A 15 -6.09 -10.28 8.14
N GLN A 16 -5.60 -11.51 8.37
CA GLN A 16 -4.55 -12.12 7.54
C GLN A 16 -4.90 -12.21 6.04
N LYS A 17 -6.18 -12.32 5.70
CA LYS A 17 -6.66 -12.29 4.31
C LYS A 17 -6.37 -10.96 3.60
N ALA A 18 -6.12 -9.87 4.33
CA ALA A 18 -5.72 -8.61 3.74
C ALA A 18 -4.35 -8.68 3.05
N LYS A 19 -3.44 -9.54 3.55
CA LYS A 19 -2.13 -9.81 2.93
C LYS A 19 -2.26 -10.55 1.59
N THR A 20 -3.41 -11.19 1.37
CA THR A 20 -3.70 -11.89 0.13
C THR A 20 -4.51 -11.06 -0.87
N CYS A 21 -4.91 -9.83 -0.53
CA CYS A 21 -5.56 -8.95 -1.51
C CYS A 21 -4.53 -8.38 -2.50
N GLN A 22 -4.99 -8.02 -3.69
CA GLN A 22 -4.22 -7.26 -4.65
C GLN A 22 -4.60 -5.78 -4.57
N TYR A 23 -3.64 -4.91 -4.31
CA TYR A 23 -3.79 -3.46 -4.20
C TYR A 23 -3.23 -2.80 -5.46
N ASN A 24 -4.12 -2.22 -6.25
CA ASN A 24 -3.76 -1.43 -7.42
C ASN A 24 -3.64 0.03 -6.99
N ILE A 25 -2.43 0.56 -7.06
CA ILE A 25 -2.10 1.91 -6.63
C ILE A 25 -1.78 2.71 -7.88
N ILE A 26 -2.52 3.79 -8.10
CA ILE A 26 -2.29 4.69 -9.23
C ILE A 26 -1.90 6.05 -8.68
N GLY A 27 -0.65 6.43 -8.87
CA GLY A 27 -0.08 7.68 -8.36
C GLY A 27 0.95 8.26 -9.31
N LEU A 28 1.45 9.44 -8.96
CA LEU A 28 2.54 10.09 -9.68
C LEU A 28 3.84 9.30 -9.50
N ILE A 29 4.63 9.16 -10.56
CA ILE A 29 6.03 8.70 -10.43
C ILE A 29 6.94 9.91 -10.58
N GLN A 30 7.81 10.12 -9.60
CA GLN A 30 8.90 11.09 -9.70
C GLN A 30 10.23 10.34 -9.69
N THR A 31 10.81 10.13 -10.87
CA THR A 31 12.16 9.54 -10.94
C THR A 31 13.20 10.54 -10.42
N GLU A 32 14.41 10.07 -10.11
CA GLU A 32 15.55 10.91 -9.72
C GLU A 32 15.93 11.98 -10.77
N HIS A 33 15.45 11.81 -12.01
CA HIS A 33 15.59 12.77 -13.11
C HIS A 33 14.36 13.68 -13.29
N LEU A 34 13.42 13.68 -12.35
CA LEU A 34 12.14 14.41 -12.40
C LEU A 34 11.32 14.08 -13.65
N THR A 35 11.47 12.88 -14.21
CA THR A 35 10.70 12.47 -15.38
C THR A 35 9.38 11.87 -14.92
N GLU A 36 8.28 12.46 -15.38
CA GLU A 36 6.95 11.86 -15.27
C GLU A 36 6.90 10.51 -16.00
N ARG A 37 6.66 9.41 -15.27
CA ARG A 37 6.59 8.06 -15.84
C ARG A 37 5.16 7.54 -15.84
N GLY A 38 4.69 7.03 -16.98
CA GLY A 38 3.33 6.52 -17.18
C GLY A 38 2.45 7.47 -18.00
N VAL A 39 1.11 7.31 -17.94
CA VAL A 39 0.17 8.16 -18.70
C VAL A 39 -0.11 9.42 -17.89
N ASN A 40 0.24 10.60 -18.43
CA ASN A 40 0.16 11.89 -17.73
C ASN A 40 0.92 11.92 -16.39
N GLY A 41 2.11 11.29 -16.34
CA GLY A 41 2.93 11.19 -15.14
C GLY A 41 2.41 10.24 -14.05
N ARG A 42 1.31 9.52 -14.33
CA ARG A 42 0.74 8.52 -13.42
C ARG A 42 1.08 7.12 -13.88
N SER A 43 1.47 6.28 -12.94
CA SER A 43 1.72 4.86 -13.19
C SER A 43 0.87 3.99 -12.27
N ARG A 44 0.83 2.69 -12.56
CA ARG A 44 0.14 1.69 -11.77
C ARG A 44 1.16 0.79 -11.09
N PHE A 45 1.05 0.68 -9.77
CA PHE A 45 1.76 -0.27 -8.95
C PHE A 45 0.80 -1.32 -8.38
N ILE A 46 1.27 -2.54 -8.19
CA ILE A 46 0.46 -3.66 -7.72
C ILE A 46 1.17 -4.31 -6.54
N VAL A 47 0.53 -4.30 -5.36
CA VAL A 47 1.02 -4.95 -4.13
C VAL A 47 0.09 -6.07 -3.71
N GLY A 48 0.58 -7.15 -3.10
CA GLY A 48 -0.28 -8.26 -2.65
C GLY A 48 0.45 -9.59 -2.39
N VAL A 49 -0.19 -10.71 -2.75
CA VAL A 49 0.35 -12.08 -2.58
C VAL A 49 1.75 -12.19 -3.22
N GLY A 50 2.77 -12.40 -2.40
CA GLY A 50 4.16 -12.52 -2.86
C GLY A 50 4.91 -11.20 -3.00
N SER A 51 4.33 -10.06 -2.56
CA SER A 51 5.06 -8.79 -2.42
C SER A 51 6.11 -8.87 -1.31
N GLY A 52 7.21 -8.14 -1.47
CA GLY A 52 8.29 -7.96 -0.51
C GLY A 52 7.99 -6.93 0.58
N GLY A 53 6.80 -6.32 0.58
CA GLY A 53 6.37 -5.35 1.58
C GLY A 53 6.29 -5.92 3.01
N ASN A 54 6.66 -5.10 4.00
CA ASN A 54 6.66 -5.42 5.42
C ASN A 54 5.28 -5.25 6.05
N TRP A 55 4.51 -6.33 6.00
CA TRP A 55 3.20 -6.41 6.64
C TRP A 55 3.26 -6.51 8.17
N ASP A 56 4.41 -6.86 8.76
CA ASP A 56 4.54 -7.07 10.20
C ASP A 56 4.40 -5.75 10.98
N ALA A 57 4.89 -4.65 10.41
CA ALA A 57 4.71 -3.32 11.00
C ALA A 57 3.23 -2.91 11.05
N VAL A 58 2.49 -3.14 9.95
CA VAL A 58 1.06 -2.85 9.84
C VAL A 58 0.25 -3.72 10.81
N GLU A 59 0.55 -5.02 10.87
CA GLU A 59 -0.13 -5.96 11.76
C GLU A 59 0.12 -5.62 13.24
N LYS A 60 1.36 -5.31 13.61
CA LYS A 60 1.72 -4.94 14.98
C LYS A 60 0.96 -3.70 15.44
N ALA A 61 0.89 -2.68 14.58
CA ALA A 61 0.20 -1.44 14.88
C ALA A 61 -1.32 -1.64 14.97
N TRP A 62 -1.91 -2.44 14.07
CA TRP A 62 -3.32 -2.83 14.16
C TRP A 62 -3.63 -3.52 15.49
N ASN A 63 -2.82 -4.51 15.86
CA ASN A 63 -3.01 -5.28 17.09
C ASN A 63 -2.78 -4.44 18.36
N ALA A 64 -2.08 -3.30 18.27
CA ALA A 64 -1.95 -2.34 19.37
C ALA A 64 -3.26 -1.58 19.65
N GLY A 65 -4.17 -1.52 18.68
CA GLY A 65 -5.57 -1.09 18.86
C GLY A 65 -5.83 0.42 18.82
N ASP A 66 -4.84 1.24 18.49
CA ASP A 66 -4.96 2.71 18.40
C ASP A 66 -4.50 3.21 17.03
N LEU A 67 -5.18 2.76 15.97
CA LEU A 67 -4.96 3.25 14.62
C LEU A 67 -6.23 3.92 14.11
N THR A 68 -6.10 5.18 13.71
CA THR A 68 -7.12 5.81 12.88
C THR A 68 -7.10 5.21 11.47
N PRO A 69 -8.18 5.40 10.70
CA PRO A 69 -8.21 5.02 9.28
C PRO A 69 -7.04 5.58 8.47
N ASP A 70 -6.56 6.78 8.82
CA ASP A 70 -5.47 7.49 8.13
C ASP A 70 -4.10 6.93 8.57
N ASP A 71 -3.90 6.67 9.87
CA ASP A 71 -2.65 6.04 10.37
C ASP A 71 -2.42 4.65 9.74
N LEU A 72 -3.49 3.88 9.55
CA LEU A 72 -3.44 2.59 8.87
C LEU A 72 -3.00 2.74 7.41
N GLU A 73 -3.50 3.78 6.74
CA GLU A 73 -3.18 4.08 5.35
C GLU A 73 -1.71 4.48 5.20
N ASP A 74 -1.22 5.35 6.07
CA ASP A 74 0.19 5.76 6.11
C ASP A 74 1.13 4.58 6.37
N LEU A 75 0.81 3.72 7.34
CA LEU A 75 1.61 2.53 7.64
C LEU A 75 1.66 1.56 6.45
N PHE A 76 0.55 1.39 5.74
CA PHE A 76 0.53 0.55 4.54
C PHE A 76 1.35 1.16 3.41
N LEU A 77 1.25 2.47 3.17
CA LEU A 77 2.05 3.13 2.15
C LEU A 77 3.55 3.01 2.45
N VAL A 78 3.96 3.29 3.68
CA VAL A 78 5.37 3.27 4.06
C VAL A 78 5.93 1.85 4.10
N HIS A 79 5.27 0.94 4.81
CA HIS A 79 5.87 -0.36 5.09
C HIS A 79 5.54 -1.44 4.06
N VAL A 80 4.42 -1.31 3.35
CA VAL A 80 4.00 -2.32 2.37
C VAL A 80 4.27 -1.85 0.96
N VAL A 81 3.93 -0.60 0.61
CA VAL A 81 4.06 -0.11 -0.76
C VAL A 81 5.48 0.37 -1.07
N VAL A 82 6.01 1.29 -0.28
CA VAL A 82 7.35 1.85 -0.50
C VAL A 82 8.43 0.78 -0.32
N GLU A 83 8.32 -0.09 0.69
CA GLU A 83 9.29 -1.17 0.86
C GLU A 83 9.29 -2.16 -0.33
N ASP A 84 8.11 -2.52 -0.86
CA ASP A 84 7.98 -3.39 -2.05
C ASP A 84 8.55 -2.73 -3.32
N ILE A 85 8.40 -1.41 -3.45
CA ILE A 85 8.99 -0.63 -4.54
C ILE A 85 10.52 -0.55 -4.39
N SER A 86 11.00 -0.25 -3.19
CA SER A 86 12.44 -0.05 -2.92
C SER A 86 13.28 -1.32 -3.01
N GLY A 87 12.64 -2.49 -2.96
CA GLY A 87 13.29 -3.78 -3.16
C GLY A 87 13.75 -4.03 -4.61
N ASP A 88 13.13 -3.35 -5.57
CA ASP A 88 13.56 -3.29 -6.97
C ASP A 88 14.15 -1.90 -7.20
N ASP A 89 15.45 -1.81 -7.48
CA ASP A 89 16.31 -0.63 -7.67
C ASP A 89 15.82 0.36 -8.78
N THR A 90 14.57 0.78 -8.70
CA THR A 90 13.79 1.45 -9.72
C THR A 90 13.26 2.75 -9.15
N ASP A 91 13.53 3.84 -9.86
CA ASP A 91 12.81 5.11 -9.82
C ASP A 91 11.93 5.33 -8.58
N THR A 92 12.41 6.14 -7.62
CA THR A 92 11.71 6.40 -6.37
C THR A 92 10.25 6.78 -6.62
N TRP A 93 9.32 5.93 -6.27
CA TRP A 93 7.92 6.34 -6.29
C TRP A 93 7.71 7.43 -5.25
N GLY A 94 7.10 8.53 -5.69
CA GLY A 94 6.71 9.62 -4.82
C GLY A 94 5.19 9.69 -4.76
N PHE A 95 4.63 9.77 -3.56
CA PHE A 95 3.23 10.15 -3.35
C PHE A 95 3.21 11.60 -2.82
N PRO A 96 3.42 12.62 -3.68
CA PRO A 96 3.43 14.01 -3.22
C PRO A 96 2.02 14.43 -2.80
N GLY A 97 1.75 14.35 -1.49
CA GLY A 97 0.42 14.59 -0.92
C GLY A 97 -0.56 13.48 -1.28
N ASP A 98 -1.83 13.85 -1.45
CA ASP A 98 -2.94 12.89 -1.59
C ASP A 98 -3.24 12.48 -3.05
N ASP A 99 -2.35 12.77 -3.99
CA ASP A 99 -2.58 12.50 -5.42
C ASP A 99 -2.28 11.05 -5.83
N TYR A 100 -3.01 10.12 -5.22
CA TYR A 100 -2.99 8.71 -5.56
C TYR A 100 -4.36 8.06 -5.34
N THR A 101 -4.56 6.87 -5.90
CA THR A 101 -5.78 6.09 -5.72
C THR A 101 -5.42 4.64 -5.45
N ILE A 102 -5.96 4.08 -4.36
CA ILE A 102 -5.78 2.68 -3.98
C ILE A 102 -7.07 1.91 -4.22
N VAL A 103 -7.06 0.98 -5.18
CA VAL A 103 -8.15 0.05 -5.43
C VAL A 103 -7.72 -1.34 -5.01
N ALA A 104 -8.39 -1.90 -4.00
CA ALA A 104 -8.09 -3.25 -3.51
C ALA A 104 -9.10 -4.27 -4.07
N THR A 105 -8.58 -5.34 -4.66
CA THR A 105 -9.36 -6.46 -5.19
C THR A 105 -9.01 -7.74 -4.42
N PRO A 106 -9.99 -8.46 -3.85
CA PRO A 106 -9.74 -9.76 -3.25
C PRO A 106 -9.15 -10.72 -4.29
N PHE A 107 -8.18 -11.54 -3.87
CA PHE A 107 -7.71 -12.64 -4.72
C PHE A 107 -8.77 -13.74 -4.70
N SER A 108 -9.30 -14.07 -5.88
CA SER A 108 -10.33 -15.09 -6.09
C SER A 108 -9.79 -16.51 -5.99
#